data_AF-A0A1I7TER5-F1
#
_entry.id   AF-A0A1I7TER5-F1
#
_cell.length_a   1.000
_cell.length_b   1.000
_cell.length_c   1.000
_cell.angle_alpha   90.00
_cell.angle_beta   90.00
_cell.angle_gamma   90.00
#
_symmetry.space_group_name_H-M   'P 1'
#
loop_
_entity.id
_entity.type
_entity.pdbx_description
1 polymer ?
#
loop_
_entity_poly.entity_id
_entity_poly.type
_entity_poly.pdbx_seq_one_letter_code
_entity_poly.pdbx_strand_id
1 'polypeptide(L)'
;MNSFLKSWMNGGNSIMKYLSVRMKKYDLRSILNGFELDSQSLHFHSGIEIRRKSDGKVALIRMSGVRTFSMYVWPDWKGLPYPVDNPNQLS
;
A
#
# COMPACT_ATOMS: atom_id res chain seq x y z
N MET A 1 4.66 2.97 12.53
CA MET A 1 4.24 2.39 11.23
C MET A 1 3.17 3.25 10.55
N ASN A 2 2.06 3.60 11.21
CA ASN A 2 1.03 4.47 10.61
C ASN A 2 1.58 5.79 10.03
N SER A 3 2.41 6.52 10.77
CA SER A 3 3.03 7.76 10.28
C SER A 3 3.93 7.56 9.05
N PHE A 4 4.61 6.41 8.98
CA PHE A 4 5.40 6.04 7.81
C PHE A 4 4.49 5.80 6.59
N LEU A 5 3.39 5.05 6.75
CA LEU A 5 2.43 4.83 5.68
C LEU A 5 1.80 6.14 5.20
N LYS A 6 1.43 7.04 6.10
CA LYS A 6 0.91 8.37 5.76
C LYS A 6 1.94 9.22 5.01
N SER A 7 3.18 9.26 5.50
CA SER A 7 4.27 9.98 4.83
C SER A 7 4.55 9.41 3.44
N TRP A 8 4.57 8.09 3.30
CA TRP A 8 4.70 7.43 2.02
C TRP A 8 3.52 7.80 1.11
N MET A 9 2.28 7.69 1.57
CA MET A 9 1.10 8.04 0.76
C MET A 9 1.09 9.49 0.27
N ASN A 10 1.77 10.40 0.97
CA ASN A 10 1.92 11.80 0.60
C ASN A 10 3.18 12.08 -0.25
N GLY A 11 3.71 11.08 -0.96
CA GLY A 11 4.84 11.22 -1.89
C GLY A 11 6.22 10.98 -1.27
N GLY A 12 6.30 10.71 0.04
CA GLY A 12 7.55 10.37 0.71
C GLY A 12 8.19 9.11 0.12
N ASN A 13 9.52 9.13 -0.06
CA ASN A 13 10.32 8.01 -0.53
C ASN A 13 9.74 7.34 -1.80
N SER A 14 9.57 8.10 -2.87
CA SER A 14 9.00 7.62 -4.14
C SER A 14 9.80 6.48 -4.76
N ILE A 15 11.12 6.40 -4.57
CA ILE A 15 11.95 5.34 -5.13
C ILE A 15 11.85 4.00 -4.36
N MET A 16 11.09 3.95 -3.26
CA MET A 16 10.96 2.75 -2.44
C MET A 16 10.39 1.58 -3.24
N LYS A 17 11.04 0.41 -3.08
CA LYS A 17 10.61 -0.86 -3.69
C LYS A 17 10.18 -1.90 -2.65
N TYR A 18 10.80 -1.87 -1.48
CA TYR A 18 10.58 -2.85 -0.44
C TYR A 18 10.90 -2.28 0.95
N LEU A 19 10.11 -2.68 1.94
CA LEU A 19 10.39 -2.47 3.36
C LEU A 19 10.03 -3.75 4.13
N SER A 20 10.92 -4.17 5.04
CA SER A 20 10.67 -5.27 5.97
C SER A 20 11.08 -4.85 7.37
N VAL A 21 10.13 -4.88 8.30
CA VAL A 21 10.37 -4.46 9.69
C VAL A 21 9.76 -5.49 10.62
N ARG A 22 10.60 -6.04 11.51
CA ARG A 22 10.14 -6.88 12.60
C ARG A 22 9.56 -6.01 13.70
N MET A 23 8.31 -6.26 14.08
CA MET A 23 7.59 -5.51 15.10
C MET A 23 7.47 -6.31 16.40
N LYS A 24 7.76 -5.67 17.55
CA LYS A 24 7.62 -6.32 18.88
C LYS A 24 6.15 -6.57 19.24
N LYS A 25 5.29 -5.58 18.98
CA LYS A 25 3.82 -5.64 19.10
C LYS A 25 3.22 -5.09 17.81
N TYR A 26 2.13 -5.67 17.34
CA TYR A 26 1.42 -5.18 16.18
C TYR A 26 -0.09 -5.19 16.42
N ASP A 27 -0.77 -4.21 15.85
CA ASP A 27 -2.21 -4.11 15.74
C ASP A 27 -2.52 -3.55 14.35
N LEU A 28 -3.21 -4.35 13.54
CA LEU A 28 -3.56 -3.98 12.17
C LEU A 28 -4.42 -2.72 12.15
N ARG A 29 -5.33 -2.58 13.11
CA ARG A 29 -6.21 -1.41 13.22
C ARG A 29 -5.41 -0.14 13.49
N SER A 30 -4.41 -0.19 14.37
CA SER A 30 -3.48 0.91 14.61
C SER A 30 -2.61 1.26 13.41
N ILE A 31 -2.14 0.25 12.65
CA ILE A 31 -1.33 0.48 11.44
C ILE A 31 -2.15 1.20 10.37
N LEU A 32 -3.40 0.78 10.17
CA LEU A 32 -4.30 1.28 9.12
C LEU A 32 -5.23 2.39 9.60
N ASN A 33 -4.99 2.96 10.78
CA ASN A 33 -5.84 4.03 11.30
C ASN A 33 -5.81 5.26 10.37
N GLY A 34 -6.98 5.65 9.87
CA GLY A 34 -7.16 6.75 8.91
C GLY A 34 -7.01 6.35 7.44
N PHE A 35 -7.04 5.05 7.14
CA PHE A 35 -7.19 4.55 5.77
C PHE A 35 -8.62 4.01 5.59
N GLU A 36 -9.32 4.51 4.57
CA GLU A 36 -10.57 3.89 4.12
C GLU A 36 -10.24 2.59 3.39
N LEU A 37 -10.77 1.48 3.90
CA LEU A 37 -10.64 0.19 3.26
C LEU A 37 -11.87 -0.02 2.39
N ASP A 38 -11.68 -0.08 1.07
CA ASP A 38 -12.78 -0.47 0.19
C ASP A 38 -13.22 -1.89 0.53
N SER A 39 -14.51 -2.17 0.43
CA SER A 39 -15.06 -3.53 0.61
C SER A 39 -14.52 -4.55 -0.41
N GLN A 40 -13.97 -4.05 -1.52
CA GLN A 40 -13.22 -4.81 -2.53
C GLN A 40 -11.71 -4.87 -2.27
N SER A 41 -11.21 -4.32 -1.16
CA SER A 41 -9.84 -4.54 -0.72
C SER A 41 -9.63 -6.04 -0.66
N LEU A 42 -8.98 -6.57 -1.71
CA LEU A 42 -8.79 -7.99 -1.90
C LEU A 42 -8.06 -8.47 -0.66
N HIS A 43 -8.80 -9.13 0.23
CA HIS A 43 -8.25 -9.98 1.25
C HIS A 43 -7.58 -11.15 0.52
N PHE A 44 -6.44 -10.87 -0.13
CA PHE A 44 -5.47 -11.91 -0.38
C PHE A 44 -5.22 -12.53 0.98
N HIS A 45 -5.13 -13.86 1.04
CA HIS A 45 -4.98 -14.65 2.26
C HIS A 45 -3.77 -14.25 3.16
N SER A 46 -3.09 -13.13 2.92
CA SER A 46 -2.01 -12.57 3.74
C SER A 46 -1.68 -11.07 3.56
N GLY A 47 -2.55 -10.21 2.98
CA GLY A 47 -2.18 -8.78 2.83
C GLY A 47 -3.26 -7.81 2.35
N ILE A 48 -2.92 -6.52 2.35
CA ILE A 48 -3.77 -5.38 1.95
C ILE A 48 -3.03 -4.56 0.90
N GLU A 49 -3.71 -4.25 -0.20
CA GLU A 49 -3.19 -3.37 -1.23
C GLU A 49 -3.61 -1.92 -0.97
N ILE A 50 -2.68 -0.98 -1.10
CA ILE A 50 -2.95 0.47 -1.08
C ILE A 50 -2.40 1.10 -2.36
N ARG A 51 -3.12 2.12 -2.88
CA ARG A 51 -2.72 2.85 -4.09
C ARG A 51 -2.41 4.30 -3.76
N ARG A 52 -1.25 4.78 -4.18
CA ARG A 52 -0.83 6.16 -4.06
C ARG A 52 -1.31 6.97 -5.27
N LYS A 53 -2.30 7.82 -5.06
CA LYS A 53 -2.92 8.63 -6.13
C LYS A 53 -1.95 9.60 -6.83
N SER A 54 -0.92 10.07 -6.13
CA SER A 54 -0.03 11.12 -6.66
C SER A 54 0.86 10.66 -7.82
N ASP A 55 1.23 9.38 -7.86
CA ASP A 55 2.21 8.85 -8.82
C ASP A 55 1.86 7.43 -9.31
N GLY A 56 0.64 6.96 -9.03
CA GLY A 56 0.17 5.65 -9.46
C GLY A 56 1.02 4.50 -8.90
N LYS A 57 1.64 4.62 -7.72
CA LYS A 57 2.32 3.49 -7.09
C LYS A 57 1.35 2.63 -6.31
N VAL A 58 1.51 1.33 -6.42
CA VAL A 58 0.78 0.33 -5.64
C VAL A 58 1.71 -0.22 -4.57
N ALA A 59 1.16 -0.47 -3.40
CA ALA A 59 1.87 -1.21 -2.36
C ALA A 59 1.02 -2.34 -1.78
N LEU A 60 1.61 -3.52 -1.68
CA LEU A 60 1.07 -4.63 -0.90
C LEU A 60 1.72 -4.67 0.47
N ILE A 61 0.88 -4.46 1.47
CA ILE A 61 1.21 -4.60 2.88
C ILE A 61 0.87 -6.02 3.30
N ARG A 62 1.90 -6.79 3.67
CA ARG A 62 1.73 -8.12 4.26
C ARG A 62 2.17 -8.13 5.70
N MET A 63 1.45 -8.93 6.48
CA MET A 63 1.82 -9.30 7.84
C MET A 63 2.01 -10.81 7.88
N SER A 64 3.20 -11.27 8.29
CA SER A 64 3.46 -12.70 8.49
C SER A 64 3.43 -13.07 9.97
N GLY A 65 3.21 -14.36 10.26
CA GLY A 65 3.11 -14.90 11.63
C GLY A 65 4.33 -14.61 12.52
N VAL A 66 5.48 -14.23 11.95
CA VAL A 66 6.70 -13.83 12.66
C VAL A 66 6.72 -12.35 13.10
N ARG A 67 5.56 -11.67 13.10
CA ARG A 67 5.39 -10.24 13.45
C ARG A 67 6.19 -9.31 12.53
N THR A 68 6.36 -9.71 11.28
CA THR A 68 7.04 -8.89 10.28
C THR A 68 6.00 -8.12 9.48
N PHE A 69 6.15 -6.80 9.47
CA PHE A 69 5.52 -5.93 8.50
C PHE A 69 6.37 -5.93 7.24
N SER A 70 5.76 -6.29 6.10
CA SER A 70 6.41 -6.22 4.80
C SER A 70 5.57 -5.35 3.87
N MET A 71 6.23 -4.47 3.13
CA MET A 71 5.62 -3.64 2.12
C MET A 71 6.40 -3.79 0.82
N TYR A 72 5.70 -4.18 -0.23
CA TYR A 72 6.24 -4.33 -1.58
C TYR A 72 5.62 -3.24 -2.44
N VAL A 73 6.43 -2.52 -3.22
CA VAL A 73 5.99 -1.37 -4.02
C VAL A 73 6.32 -1.57 -5.48
N TRP A 74 5.35 -1.34 -6.35
CA TRP A 74 5.49 -1.38 -7.80
C TRP A 74 4.66 -0.27 -8.46
N PRO A 75 4.99 0.15 -9.69
CA PRO A 75 4.11 1.03 -10.45
C PRO A 75 2.80 0.31 -10.77
N ASP A 76 1.68 1.02 -10.73
CA ASP A 76 0.40 0.53 -11.25
C ASP A 76 0.49 0.36 -12.79
N TRP A 77 -0.53 -0.24 -13.40
CA TRP A 77 -0.53 -0.53 -14.84
C TRP A 77 -0.27 0.74 -15.67
N LYS A 78 0.74 0.69 -16.55
CA LYS A 78 1.24 1.85 -17.33
C LYS A 78 1.70 3.06 -16.48
N GLY A 79 1.90 2.91 -15.17
CA GLY A 79 2.23 4.01 -14.26
C GLY A 79 1.04 4.92 -13.93
N LEU A 80 -0.19 4.49 -14.23
CA LEU A 80 -1.42 5.22 -13.94
C LEU A 80 -2.23 4.48 -12.86
N PRO A 81 -2.83 5.20 -11.89
CA PRO A 81 -3.66 4.56 -10.88
C PRO A 81 -4.87 3.86 -11.53
N TYR A 82 -5.05 2.57 -11.24
CA TYR A 82 -6.19 1.75 -11.66
C TYR A 82 -7.30 1.73 -10.58
N PRO A 83 -8.59 1.71 -10.93
CA PRO A 83 -9.12 1.92 -12.28
C PRO A 83 -8.83 3.34 -12.75
N VAL A 84 -8.51 3.47 -14.04
CA VAL A 84 -8.25 4.78 -14.64
C VAL A 84 -9.59 5.51 -14.68
N ASP A 85 -9.68 6.67 -14.03
CA ASP A 85 -10.92 7.48 -13.99
C ASP A 85 -11.46 7.80 -15.39
N ASN A 86 -10.58 7.80 -16.40
CA ASN A 86 -10.92 7.92 -17.81
C ASN A 86 -10.31 6.77 -18.64
N PRO A 87 -11.12 5.82 -19.15
CA PRO A 87 -10.63 4.71 -19.97
C PRO A 87 -9.95 5.16 -21.28
N ASN A 88 -10.16 6.40 -21.73
CA ASN A 88 -9.49 6.96 -22.92
C ASN A 88 -8.02 7.33 -22.68
N GLN A 89 -7.50 7.27 -21.44
CA GLN A 89 -6.06 7.41 -21.18
C GLN A 89 -5.27 6.13 -21.50
N LEU A 90 -5.96 5.08 -21.97
CA LEU A 90 -5.35 3.80 -22.35
C LEU A 90 -4.90 3.73 -23.82
N SER A 91 -5.27 4.70 -24.66
CA SER A 91 -4.96 4.79 -26.09
C SER A 91 -3.55 5.29 -26.38
#